data_AF-A0A920P9F1-F1
#
_entry.id   AF-A0A920P9F1-F1
#
_cell.length_a   1.000
_cell.length_b   1.000
_cell.length_c   1.000
_cell.angle_alpha   90.00
_cell.angle_beta   90.00
_cell.angle_gamma   90.00
#
_symmetry.space_group_name_H-M   'P 1'
#
loop_
_entity.id
_entity.type
_entity.pdbx_description
1 polymer ?
#
loop_
_entity_poly.entity_id
_entity_poly.type
_entity_poly.pdbx_seq_one_letter_code
_entity_poly.pdbx_strand_id
1 'polypeptide(L)'
;MLSPPLKNGPNYFPKWEVAAKLTEIGFSMGVAQTVSDLADCEHLRARHMFVETDDSIGGKFPSLRTPIWLTECEDIENRTPPILGQNNKRY
;
A
#
# COMPACT_ATOMS: atom_id res chain seq x y z
N MET A 1 -17.25 14.27 -23.37
CA MET A 1 -16.18 13.54 -22.64
C MET A 1 -14.87 13.83 -23.35
N LEU A 2 -14.05 14.73 -22.82
CA LEU A 2 -12.77 15.14 -23.42
C LEU A 2 -11.65 14.30 -22.79
N SER A 3 -11.31 13.15 -23.37
CA SER A 3 -10.00 12.55 -23.11
C SER A 3 -9.08 12.93 -24.28
N PRO A 4 -8.08 13.80 -24.08
CA PRO A 4 -7.09 14.07 -25.12
C PRO A 4 -6.36 12.78 -25.46
N PRO A 5 -5.96 12.56 -26.72
CA PRO A 5 -5.12 11.44 -27.11
C PRO A 5 -3.70 11.65 -26.55
N LEU A 6 -3.48 11.28 -25.28
CA LEU A 6 -2.16 11.25 -24.65
C LEU A 6 -1.37 9.98 -24.98
N LYS A 7 -1.81 9.18 -25.96
CA LYS A 7 -1.17 7.94 -26.35
C LYS A 7 -0.49 8.11 -27.72
N ASN A 8 0.85 8.08 -27.72
CA ASN A 8 1.80 7.84 -28.81
C ASN A 8 2.55 9.05 -29.43
N GLY A 9 3.39 9.78 -28.67
CA GLY A 9 4.42 10.70 -29.19
C GLY A 9 5.85 10.47 -28.64
N PRO A 10 6.92 10.99 -29.26
CA PRO A 10 8.33 10.73 -28.87
C PRO A 10 8.86 11.52 -27.66
N ASN A 11 8.06 12.44 -27.10
CA ASN A 11 8.45 13.36 -26.01
C ASN A 11 7.66 13.08 -24.72
N TYR A 12 7.78 11.88 -24.16
CA TYR A 12 7.14 11.58 -22.87
C TYR A 12 8.08 11.87 -21.70
N PHE A 13 7.68 12.83 -20.86
CA PHE A 13 8.21 12.94 -19.52
C PHE A 13 7.76 11.73 -18.68
N PRO A 14 8.60 11.21 -17.77
CA PRO A 14 8.20 10.17 -16.83
C PRO A 14 6.92 10.53 -16.08
N LYS A 15 6.06 9.53 -15.80
CA LYS A 15 4.76 9.73 -15.12
C LYS A 15 4.87 10.55 -13.83
N TRP A 16 5.96 10.36 -13.10
CA TRP A 16 6.28 11.08 -11.86
C TRP A 16 6.60 12.56 -12.07
N GLU A 17 7.33 12.89 -13.13
CA GLU A 17 7.69 14.26 -13.46
C GLU A 17 6.46 15.06 -13.90
N VAL A 18 5.59 14.44 -14.71
CA VAL A 18 4.33 15.06 -15.14
C VAL A 18 3.45 15.35 -13.93
N ALA A 19 3.27 14.38 -13.03
CA ALA A 19 2.49 14.58 -11.81
C ALA A 19 3.08 15.69 -10.93
N ALA A 20 4.41 15.71 -10.73
CA ALA A 20 5.08 16.73 -9.92
C ALA A 20 4.85 18.14 -10.47
N LYS A 21 5.08 18.36 -11.78
CA LYS A 21 4.89 19.67 -12.43
C LYS A 21 3.44 20.16 -12.36
N LEU A 22 2.49 19.26 -12.57
CA LEU A 22 1.07 19.61 -12.50
C LEU A 22 0.62 19.90 -11.05
N THR A 23 1.15 19.17 -10.07
CA THR A 23 0.91 19.44 -8.65
C THR A 23 1.51 20.78 -8.22
N GLU A 24 2.69 21.13 -8.70
CA GLU A 24 3.33 22.43 -8.42
C GLU A 24 2.47 23.63 -8.85
N ILE A 25 1.79 23.53 -9.99
CA ILE A 25 0.87 24.58 -10.48
C ILE A 25 -0.55 24.48 -9.89
N GLY A 26 -0.76 23.62 -8.90
CA GLY A 26 -2.00 23.54 -8.11
C GLY A 26 -3.03 22.49 -8.56
N PHE A 27 -2.72 21.64 -9.54
CA PHE A 27 -3.61 20.51 -9.86
C PHE A 27 -3.43 19.36 -8.87
N SER A 28 -4.54 18.75 -8.45
CA SER A 28 -4.48 17.54 -7.62
C SER A 28 -4.16 16.31 -8.48
N MET A 29 -2.87 16.06 -8.70
CA MET A 29 -2.39 14.92 -9.51
C MET A 29 -1.77 13.82 -8.63
N GLY A 30 -2.12 12.58 -8.96
CA GLY A 30 -1.51 11.38 -8.39
C GLY A 30 -1.05 10.43 -9.49
N VAL A 31 0.04 9.71 -9.25
CA VAL A 31 0.56 8.71 -10.19
C VAL A 31 -0.11 7.36 -9.92
N ALA A 32 -0.57 6.69 -10.97
CA ALA A 32 -0.94 5.29 -10.89
C ALA A 32 0.31 4.45 -10.57
N GLN A 33 0.34 3.89 -9.36
CA GLN A 33 1.46 3.13 -8.82
C GLN A 33 1.30 1.63 -9.08
N THR A 34 2.41 0.96 -9.32
CA THR A 34 2.50 -0.50 -9.35
C THR A 34 2.63 -1.06 -7.93
N VAL A 35 2.46 -2.38 -7.76
CA VAL A 35 2.71 -3.03 -6.46
C VAL A 35 4.16 -2.83 -6.00
N SER A 36 5.12 -2.85 -6.92
CA SER A 36 6.53 -2.57 -6.61
C SER A 36 6.74 -1.13 -6.16
N ASP A 37 6.09 -0.16 -6.82
CA ASP A 37 6.13 1.24 -6.38
C ASP A 37 5.58 1.38 -4.95
N LEU A 38 4.50 0.65 -4.62
CA LEU A 38 3.89 0.67 -3.29
C LEU A 38 4.77 0.02 -2.22
N ALA A 39 5.46 -1.07 -2.54
CA ALA A 39 6.40 -1.72 -1.61
C ALA A 39 7.50 -0.76 -1.13
N ASP A 40 7.87 0.20 -1.99
CA ASP A 40 8.89 1.19 -1.69
C ASP A 40 8.36 2.58 -1.27
N CYS A 41 7.05 2.70 -1.06
CA CYS A 41 6.39 3.98 -0.81
C CYS A 41 6.72 4.53 0.59
N GLU A 42 7.36 5.70 0.63
CA GLU A 42 7.69 6.41 1.87
C GLU A 42 6.44 6.73 2.70
N HIS A 43 5.34 7.11 2.06
CA HIS A 43 4.09 7.40 2.76
C HIS A 43 3.49 6.20 3.50
N LEU A 44 3.69 4.98 2.99
CA LEU A 44 3.25 3.75 3.66
C LEU A 44 4.21 3.38 4.82
N ARG A 45 5.52 3.59 4.64
CA ARG A 45 6.50 3.40 5.72
C ARG A 45 6.27 4.35 6.89
N ALA A 46 6.05 5.64 6.61
CA ALA A 46 5.79 6.66 7.63
C ALA A 46 4.48 6.42 8.41
N ARG A 47 3.55 5.64 7.84
CA ARG A 47 2.29 5.24 8.48
C ARG A 47 2.38 3.88 9.19
N HIS A 48 3.58 3.29 9.28
CA HIS A 48 3.80 1.96 9.86
C HIS A 48 2.88 0.88 9.24
N MET A 49 2.63 0.98 7.93
CA MET A 49 1.67 0.11 7.24
C MET A 49 2.20 -1.27 6.94
N PHE A 50 3.52 -1.47 6.91
CA PHE A 50 4.11 -2.78 6.63
C PHE A 50 4.25 -3.58 7.92
N VAL A 51 3.74 -4.81 7.91
CA VAL A 51 3.81 -5.74 9.04
C VAL A 51 4.36 -7.07 8.56
N GLU A 52 5.23 -7.69 9.37
CA GLU A 52 5.68 -9.06 9.11
C GLU A 52 4.61 -10.03 9.61
N THR A 53 4.08 -10.84 8.70
CA THR A 53 3.12 -11.90 9.01
C THR A 53 3.77 -13.25 8.74
N ASP A 54 3.46 -14.24 9.56
CA ASP A 54 3.87 -15.63 9.32
C ASP A 54 2.67 -16.40 8.78
N ASP A 55 2.91 -17.37 7.91
CA ASP A 55 1.90 -18.36 7.55
C ASP A 55 2.37 -19.75 8.01
N SER A 56 1.41 -20.49 8.55
CA SER A 56 1.54 -21.90 8.94
C SER A 56 2.09 -22.83 7.85
N ILE A 57 2.08 -22.41 6.58
CA ILE A 57 2.57 -23.18 5.43
C ILE A 57 3.87 -22.60 4.85
N GLY A 58 4.01 -21.28 4.77
CA GLY A 58 4.98 -20.61 3.89
C GLY A 58 6.07 -19.74 4.56
N GLY A 59 6.05 -19.57 5.89
CA GLY A 59 7.02 -18.74 6.60
C GLY A 59 6.65 -17.24 6.63
N LYS A 60 7.64 -16.38 6.92
CA LYS A 60 7.44 -14.93 7.11
C LYS A 60 7.38 -14.17 5.80
N PHE A 61 6.38 -13.29 5.66
CA PHE A 61 6.21 -12.40 4.53
C PHE A 61 5.65 -11.03 4.97
N PRO A 62 6.00 -9.94 4.26
CA PRO A 62 5.46 -8.63 4.52
C PRO A 62 4.00 -8.55 4.04
N SER A 63 3.14 -7.99 4.89
CA SER A 63 1.74 -7.70 4.63
C SER A 63 1.40 -6.25 5.03
N LEU A 64 0.15 -5.85 4.82
CA LEU A 64 -0.35 -4.52 5.16
C LEU A 64 -1.17 -4.56 6.46
N ARG A 65 -0.93 -3.57 7.32
CA ARG A 65 -1.72 -3.27 8.51
C ARG A 65 -3.12 -2.79 8.12
N THR A 66 -4.06 -2.89 9.06
CA THR A 66 -5.35 -2.21 8.95
C THR A 66 -5.16 -0.70 8.74
N PRO A 67 -5.79 -0.09 7.71
CA PRO A 67 -5.54 1.30 7.35
C PRO A 67 -6.20 2.32 8.28
N ILE A 68 -7.04 1.86 9.21
CA ILE A 68 -7.72 2.71 10.18
C ILE A 68 -6.86 2.76 11.46
N TRP A 69 -6.54 3.98 11.91
CA TRP A 69 -5.84 4.20 13.16
C TRP A 69 -6.77 4.91 14.14
N LEU A 70 -7.07 4.24 15.27
CA LEU A 70 -7.84 4.79 16.37
C LEU A 70 -6.87 5.28 17.46
N THR A 71 -6.73 6.59 17.61
CA THR A 71 -5.71 7.21 18.48
C THR A 71 -5.92 6.98 19.98
N GLU A 72 -7.13 6.61 20.39
CA GLU A 72 -7.48 6.31 21.79
C GLU A 72 -7.56 4.80 22.08
N CYS A 73 -7.17 3.95 21.13
CA CYS A 73 -7.13 2.51 21.30
C CYS A 73 -5.68 2.01 21.31
N GLU A 74 -5.44 0.94 22.06
CA GLU A 74 -4.19 0.20 21.95
C GLU A 74 -4.05 -0.40 20.55
N ASP A 75 -2.83 -0.44 20.04
CA ASP A 75 -2.51 -1.10 18.78
C ASP A 75 -2.74 -2.62 18.93
N ILE A 76 -3.41 -3.22 17.95
CA ILE A 76 -3.63 -4.66 17.91
C ILE A 76 -2.31 -5.34 17.54
N GLU A 77 -1.91 -6.34 18.34
CA GLU A 77 -0.75 -7.17 18.02
C GLU A 77 -0.96 -7.95 16.72
N ASN A 78 0.02 -7.89 15.82
CA ASN A 78 0.06 -8.77 14.67
C ASN A 78 0.37 -10.20 15.14
N ARG A 79 -0.59 -11.11 14.96
CA ARG A 79 -0.45 -12.52 15.34
C ARG A 79 -0.52 -13.41 14.12
N THR A 80 0.29 -14.47 14.12
CA THR A 80 0.22 -15.54 13.11
C THR A 80 -1.19 -16.13 13.06
N PRO A 81 -1.77 -16.31 11.86
CA PRO A 81 -3.05 -16.99 11.72
C PRO A 81 -3.04 -18.37 12.39
N PRO A 82 -4.14 -18.78 13.05
CA PRO A 82 -4.20 -20.09 13.68
C PRO A 82 -4.20 -21.21 12.62
N ILE A 83 -3.67 -22.37 12.98
CA ILE A 83 -3.79 -23.57 12.15
C ILE A 83 -5.23 -24.10 12.14
N LEU A 84 -5.58 -24.86 11.10
CA LEU A 84 -6.89 -25.49 10.98
C LEU A 84 -7.16 -26.37 12.20
N GLY A 85 -8.22 -26.04 12.95
CA GLY A 85 -8.66 -26.78 14.13
C GLY A 85 -7.95 -26.42 15.45
N GLN A 86 -7.05 -25.44 15.47
CA GLN A 86 -6.34 -25.02 16.69
C GLN A 86 -7.28 -24.65 17.85
N ASN A 87 -8.46 -24.11 17.52
CA ASN A 87 -9.42 -23.62 18.50
C ASN A 87 -10.69 -24.49 18.61
N ASN A 88 -10.68 -25.73 18.10
CA ASN A 88 -11.87 -26.61 18.05
C ASN A 88 -12.28 -27.16 19.43
N LYS A 89 -11.37 -27.22 20.40
CA LYS A 89 -11.68 -27.66 21.77
C LYS A 89 -11.68 -26.44 22.70
N ARG A 90 -12.86 -25.90 22.96
CA ARG A 90 -13.12 -25.05 24.13
C ARG A 90 -13.87 -25.90 25.15
N TYR A 91 -13.23 -26.18 26.29
CA TYR A 91 -13.90 -26.72 27.48
C TYR A 91 -14.60 -25.58 28.23
#